data_AF-A0A1B8H392-F1
#
_entry.id   AF-A0A1B8H392-F1
#
_cell.length_a   1.000
_cell.length_b   1.000
_cell.length_c   1.000
_cell.angle_alpha   90.00
_cell.angle_beta   90.00
_cell.angle_gamma   90.00
#
_symmetry.space_group_name_H-M   'P 1'
#
loop_
_entity.id
_entity.type
_entity.pdbx_description
1 polymer ?
#
loop_
_entity_poly.entity_id
_entity_poly.type
_entity_poly.pdbx_seq_one_letter_code
_entity_poly.pdbx_strand_id
1 'polypeptide(L)'
;MGVIVLDKDVTVIQVDELIKNSGLTVNNVTTSTRSVTQRLAGRVHSAGFGGMEYRSNVTNELCLVVWHNEPSGEGFATTSKQTCLSEFDWDGRETADILVNNLGIPVEEG
;
A
#
# COMPACT_ATOMS: atom_id res chain seq x y z
N MET A 1 -13.42 5.59 -3.18
CA MET A 1 -12.38 5.39 -2.13
C MET A 1 -12.66 4.08 -1.41
N GLY A 2 -11.65 3.25 -1.13
CA GLY A 2 -11.80 2.01 -0.37
C GLY A 2 -11.26 2.12 1.06
N VAL A 3 -11.88 1.45 2.02
CA VAL A 3 -11.35 1.26 3.37
C VAL A 3 -11.03 -0.22 3.54
N ILE A 4 -9.75 -0.54 3.66
CA ILE A 4 -9.28 -1.90 3.94
C ILE A 4 -9.09 -2.05 5.45
N VAL A 5 -9.58 -3.15 6.00
CA VAL A 5 -9.34 -3.55 7.40
C VAL A 5 -8.53 -4.83 7.42
N LEU A 6 -7.68 -4.98 8.43
CA LEU A 6 -6.98 -6.23 8.70
C LEU A 6 -7.83 -7.07 9.64
N ASP A 7 -8.04 -8.33 9.27
CA ASP A 7 -8.83 -9.28 10.06
C ASP A 7 -8.02 -9.91 11.20
N LYS A 8 -6.72 -9.60 11.28
CA LYS A 8 -5.78 -10.10 12.28
C LYS A 8 -4.84 -8.99 12.73
N ASP A 9 -4.38 -9.10 13.97
CA ASP A 9 -3.31 -8.26 14.48
C ASP A 9 -2.00 -8.59 13.78
N VAL A 10 -1.28 -7.55 13.34
CA VAL A 10 -0.01 -7.68 12.63
C VAL A 10 1.05 -6.86 13.34
N THR A 11 2.11 -7.52 13.81
CA THR A 11 3.29 -6.82 14.30
C THR A 11 4.13 -6.36 13.11
N VAL A 12 4.24 -5.05 12.93
CA VAL A 12 5.01 -4.43 11.86
C VAL A 12 6.21 -3.69 12.40
N ILE A 13 7.28 -3.63 11.60
CA ILE A 13 8.39 -2.74 11.88
C ILE A 13 8.10 -1.35 11.32
N GLN A 14 8.38 -0.31 12.10
CA GLN A 14 8.31 1.08 11.65
C GLN A 14 9.67 1.47 11.06
N VAL A 15 9.75 1.54 9.72
CA VAL A 15 10.99 1.87 9.03
C VAL A 15 11.46 3.28 9.37
N ASP A 16 10.53 4.23 9.54
CA ASP A 16 10.82 5.61 9.94
C ASP A 16 11.55 5.67 11.31
N GLU A 17 11.19 4.81 12.26
CA GLU A 17 11.87 4.71 13.57
C GLU A 17 13.24 4.02 13.45
N LEU A 18 13.35 3.03 12.57
CA LEU A 18 14.61 2.34 12.30
C LEU A 18 15.63 3.29 11.64
N ILE A 19 15.18 4.12 10.70
CA ILE A 19 16.08 5.09 10.05
C ILE A 19 16.48 6.22 11.00
N LYS A 20 15.58 6.71 11.87
CA LYS A 20 15.89 7.77 12.86
C LYS A 20 17.05 7.38 13.78
N ASN A 21 17.11 6.11 14.14
CA ASN A 21 18.18 5.55 14.99
C ASN A 21 19.39 5.07 14.16
N SER A 22 19.47 5.47 12.90
CA SER A 22 20.55 5.12 11.98
C SER A 22 21.05 6.37 11.25
N GLY A 23 22.19 6.28 10.56
CA GLY A 23 22.63 7.32 9.63
C GLY A 23 21.91 7.29 8.27
N LEU A 24 20.82 6.53 8.14
CA LEU A 24 20.09 6.32 6.88
C LEU A 24 18.88 7.25 6.78
N THR A 25 18.45 7.50 5.54
CA THR A 25 17.25 8.28 5.21
C THR A 25 16.20 7.40 4.52
N VAL A 26 14.95 7.88 4.44
CA VAL A 26 13.88 7.25 3.66
C VAL A 26 14.35 6.97 2.22
N ASN A 27 15.01 7.95 1.59
CA ASN A 27 15.52 7.79 0.22
C ASN A 27 16.56 6.68 0.08
N ASN A 28 17.34 6.38 1.13
CA ASN A 28 18.29 5.27 1.09
C ASN A 28 17.57 3.91 1.10
N VAL A 29 16.38 3.84 1.70
CA VAL A 29 15.60 2.60 1.82
C VAL A 29 14.50 2.46 0.76
N THR A 30 14.13 3.54 0.07
CA THR A 30 13.12 3.58 -1.02
C THR A 30 13.74 4.00 -2.36
N THR A 31 14.91 3.45 -2.72
CA THR A 31 15.62 3.80 -3.97
C THR A 31 14.79 3.44 -5.23
N SER A 32 15.15 4.03 -6.37
CA SER A 32 14.48 3.79 -7.67
C SER A 32 14.55 2.32 -8.12
N THR A 33 15.63 1.62 -7.81
CA THR A 33 15.80 0.20 -8.13
C THR A 33 15.07 -0.74 -7.18
N ARG A 34 14.51 -0.21 -6.07
CA ARG A 34 13.79 -0.96 -5.02
C ARG A 34 14.56 -2.12 -4.37
N SER A 35 15.81 -2.37 -4.77
CA SER A 35 16.62 -3.49 -4.28
C SER A 35 16.90 -3.38 -2.78
N VAL A 36 17.12 -2.18 -2.27
CA VAL A 36 17.30 -1.94 -0.83
C VAL A 36 15.99 -2.20 -0.08
N THR A 37 14.87 -1.73 -0.61
CA THR A 37 13.52 -1.96 -0.04
C THR A 37 13.21 -3.45 0.04
N GLN A 38 13.46 -4.19 -1.04
CA GLN A 38 13.24 -5.65 -1.09
C GLN A 38 14.17 -6.39 -0.12
N ARG A 39 15.44 -5.98 -0.03
CA ARG A 39 16.40 -6.58 0.92
C ARG A 39 15.99 -6.32 2.38
N LEU A 40 15.48 -5.13 2.68
CA LEU A 40 14.93 -4.79 3.99
C LEU A 40 13.72 -5.66 4.29
N ALA A 41 12.74 -5.72 3.38
CA ALA A 41 11.54 -6.55 3.51
C ALA A 41 11.90 -8.02 3.79
N GLY A 42 12.86 -8.59 3.06
CA GLY A 42 13.35 -9.95 3.30
C GLY A 42 13.95 -10.15 4.70
N ARG A 43 14.70 -9.16 5.22
CA ARG A 43 15.24 -9.24 6.59
C ARG A 43 14.15 -9.12 7.65
N VAL A 44 13.18 -8.24 7.43
CA VAL A 44 12.05 -8.02 8.33
C VAL A 44 11.19 -9.29 8.43
N HIS A 45 10.88 -9.89 7.29
CA HIS A 45 10.19 -11.18 7.22
C HIS A 45 10.97 -12.29 7.94
N SER A 46 12.28 -12.43 7.66
CA SER A 46 13.12 -13.43 8.33
C SER A 46 13.28 -13.19 9.84
N ALA A 47 13.07 -11.96 10.31
CA ALA A 47 13.06 -11.61 11.74
C ALA A 47 11.71 -11.90 12.44
N GLY A 48 10.71 -12.40 11.70
CA GLY A 48 9.41 -12.83 12.24
C GLY A 48 8.35 -11.74 12.34
N PHE A 49 8.58 -10.55 11.77
CA PHE A 49 7.55 -9.51 11.68
C PHE A 49 6.54 -9.86 10.59
N GLY A 50 5.28 -9.50 10.79
CA GLY A 50 4.18 -9.72 9.83
C GLY A 50 4.05 -8.64 8.76
N GLY A 51 4.87 -7.58 8.84
CA GLY A 51 4.87 -6.51 7.86
C GLY A 51 5.90 -5.43 8.16
N MET A 52 5.87 -4.38 7.35
CA MET A 52 6.61 -3.15 7.58
C MET A 52 5.78 -1.93 7.18
N GLU A 53 5.99 -0.84 7.91
CA GLU A 53 5.42 0.47 7.61
C GLU A 53 6.55 1.42 7.21
N TYR A 54 6.41 2.12 6.09
CA TYR A 54 7.39 3.10 5.64
C TYR A 54 6.73 4.30 4.97
N ARG A 55 7.38 5.45 5.00
CA ARG A 55 6.91 6.64 4.28
C ARG A 55 7.27 6.58 2.80
N SER A 56 6.29 6.79 1.93
CA SER A 56 6.49 6.92 0.48
C SER A 56 7.36 8.13 0.16
N ASN A 57 8.41 7.95 -0.62
CA ASN A 57 9.23 9.08 -1.09
C ASN A 57 8.60 9.89 -2.22
N VAL A 58 7.44 9.46 -2.75
CA VAL A 58 6.71 10.16 -3.81
C VAL A 58 5.53 10.94 -3.21
N THR A 59 4.70 10.27 -2.40
CA THR A 59 3.47 10.87 -1.84
C THR A 59 3.67 11.42 -0.43
N ASN A 60 4.78 11.05 0.25
CA ASN A 60 5.05 11.38 1.66
C ASN A 60 4.05 10.79 2.67
N GLU A 61 3.17 9.91 2.19
CA GLU A 61 2.18 9.19 3.00
C GLU A 61 2.76 7.88 3.57
N LEU A 62 2.15 7.38 4.64
CA LEU A 62 2.51 6.08 5.22
C LEU A 62 1.99 4.96 4.34
N CYS A 63 2.88 4.03 4.00
CA CYS A 63 2.57 2.80 3.28
C CYS A 63 2.73 1.63 4.23
N LEU A 64 1.67 0.82 4.32
CA LEU A 64 1.69 -0.44 5.04
C LEU A 64 1.93 -1.59 4.05
N VAL A 65 2.91 -2.42 4.36
CA VAL A 65 3.18 -3.68 3.65
C VAL A 65 3.04 -4.82 4.63
N VAL A 66 2.33 -5.86 4.20
CA VAL A 66 2.02 -7.04 5.00
C VAL A 66 2.42 -8.29 4.24
N TRP A 67 2.84 -9.32 4.97
CA TRP A 67 3.19 -10.61 4.39
C TRP A 67 2.00 -11.54 4.50
N HIS A 68 1.64 -12.17 3.39
CA HIS A 68 0.63 -13.21 3.38
C HIS A 68 0.97 -14.24 2.32
N ASN A 69 0.59 -15.49 2.57
CA ASN A 69 0.84 -16.59 1.65
C ASN A 69 -0.26 -16.73 0.60
N GLU A 70 -1.46 -16.23 0.90
CA GLU A 70 -2.62 -16.31 0.04
C GLU A 70 -2.72 -15.04 -0.82
N PRO A 71 -2.52 -15.12 -2.16
CA PRO A 71 -2.51 -13.95 -3.03
C PRO A 71 -3.80 -13.14 -3.02
N SER A 72 -4.94 -13.79 -2.74
CA SER A 72 -6.23 -13.11 -2.64
C SER A 72 -6.37 -12.22 -1.39
N GLY A 73 -5.48 -12.35 -0.41
CA GLY A 73 -5.63 -11.66 0.87
C GLY A 73 -6.65 -12.31 1.82
N GLU A 74 -7.26 -13.43 1.43
CA GLU A 74 -8.35 -14.06 2.19
C GLU A 74 -7.93 -14.39 3.62
N GLY A 75 -8.80 -14.04 4.57
CA GLY A 75 -8.57 -14.23 6.00
C GLY A 75 -7.44 -13.39 6.59
N PHE A 76 -7.01 -12.33 5.89
CA PHE A 76 -5.99 -11.40 6.36
C PHE A 76 -6.45 -9.95 6.23
N ALA A 77 -6.98 -9.57 5.07
CA ALA A 77 -7.50 -8.23 4.86
C ALA A 77 -8.83 -8.28 4.10
N THR A 78 -9.75 -7.43 4.50
CA THR A 78 -11.07 -7.32 3.88
C THR A 78 -11.39 -5.86 3.52
N THR A 79 -12.06 -5.66 2.41
CA THR A 79 -12.61 -4.34 2.05
C THR A 79 -13.85 -4.07 2.89
N SER A 80 -13.72 -3.22 3.91
CA SER A 80 -14.83 -2.83 4.79
C SER A 80 -15.80 -1.83 4.13
N LYS A 81 -15.29 -0.98 3.24
CA LYS A 81 -16.07 0.00 2.49
C LYS A 81 -15.45 0.21 1.13
N GLN A 82 -16.28 0.33 0.11
CA GLN A 82 -15.86 0.72 -1.24
C GLN A 82 -16.89 1.71 -1.78
N THR A 83 -16.42 2.82 -2.35
CA THR A 83 -17.27 3.70 -3.15
C THR A 83 -17.33 3.16 -4.58
N CYS A 84 -18.52 3.04 -5.15
CA CYS A 84 -18.66 2.74 -6.56
C CYS A 84 -18.01 3.85 -7.41
N LEU A 85 -17.44 3.49 -8.56
CA LEU A 85 -16.77 4.46 -9.44
C LEU A 85 -17.75 5.45 -10.08
N SER A 86 -19.02 5.05 -10.28
CA SER A 86 -20.10 5.93 -10.74
C SER A 86 -20.57 6.93 -9.68
N GLU A 87 -20.25 6.69 -8.41
CA GLU A 87 -20.59 7.58 -7.29
C GLU A 87 -19.41 8.45 -6.84
N PHE A 88 -18.28 8.38 -7.56
CA PHE A 88 -17.05 9.06 -7.19
C PHE A 88 -16.67 10.11 -8.22
N ASP A 89 -16.75 11.39 -7.82
CA ASP A 89 -16.26 12.50 -8.63
C ASP A 89 -14.78 12.78 -8.35
N TRP A 90 -13.99 12.86 -9.41
CA TRP A 90 -12.61 13.31 -9.37
C TRP A 90 -12.47 14.62 -10.14
N ASP A 91 -12.10 15.70 -9.45
CA ASP A 91 -11.95 17.03 -10.05
C ASP A 91 -13.22 17.52 -10.78
N GLY A 92 -14.40 17.25 -10.18
CA GLY A 92 -15.70 17.65 -10.71
C GLY A 92 -16.18 16.86 -11.93
N ARG A 93 -15.54 15.74 -12.25
CA ARG A 93 -15.93 14.81 -13.31
C ARG A 93 -16.14 13.41 -12.74
N GLU A 94 -17.14 12.71 -13.24
CA GLU A 94 -17.40 11.34 -12.85
C GLU A 94 -16.17 10.47 -13.19
N THR A 95 -15.71 9.69 -12.22
CA THR A 95 -14.48 8.90 -12.40
C THR A 95 -14.67 7.82 -13.47
N ALA A 96 -15.89 7.30 -13.63
CA ALA A 96 -16.24 6.39 -14.71
C ALA A 96 -15.95 7.02 -16.10
N ASP A 97 -16.34 8.28 -16.30
CA ASP A 97 -16.06 9.01 -17.54
C ASP A 97 -14.56 9.20 -17.78
N ILE A 98 -13.79 9.50 -16.73
CA ILE A 98 -12.33 9.64 -16.86
C ILE A 98 -11.70 8.30 -17.28
N LEU A 99 -12.12 7.20 -16.65
CA LEU A 99 -11.60 5.86 -16.94
C LEU A 99 -11.89 5.43 -18.37
N VAL A 100 -13.14 5.58 -18.83
CA VAL A 100 -13.53 5.18 -20.18
C VAL A 100 -12.97 6.13 -21.22
N ASN A 101 -13.24 7.44 -21.08
CA ASN A 101 -13.01 8.40 -22.15
C ASN A 101 -11.54 8.86 -22.24
N ASN A 102 -10.83 8.93 -21.12
CA ASN A 102 -9.44 9.43 -21.12
C ASN A 102 -8.40 8.30 -21.06
N LEU A 103 -8.72 7.20 -20.38
CA LEU A 103 -7.79 6.11 -20.13
C LEU A 103 -8.12 4.82 -20.90
N GLY A 104 -9.28 4.73 -21.54
CA GLY A 104 -9.70 3.56 -22.31
C GLY A 104 -9.92 2.31 -21.46
N ILE A 105 -10.15 2.49 -20.16
CA ILE A 105 -10.39 1.40 -19.20
C ILE A 105 -11.90 1.19 -19.10
N PRO A 106 -12.43 0.03 -19.51
CA PRO A 106 -13.85 -0.25 -19.37
C PRO A 106 -14.21 -0.39 -17.88
N VAL A 107 -15.31 0.24 -17.48
CA VAL A 107 -15.94 0.05 -16.17
C VAL A 107 -17.23 -0.72 -16.40
N GLU A 108 -17.29 -1.95 -15.90
CA GLU A 108 -18.54 -2.69 -15.78
C GLU A 108 -19.30 -2.15 -14.57
N GLU A 109 -20.58 -1.81 -14.75
CA GLU A 109 -21.48 -1.48 -13.63
C GLU A 109 -21.70 -2.77 -12.81
N GLY A 110 -21.04 -2.86 -11.65
CA GLY A 110 -21.18 -3.95 -10.69
C GLY A 110 -22.23 -3.65 -9.64
#